data_AF-A0A2G6FS20-F1
#
_entry.id   AF-A0A2G6FS20-F1
#
_cell.length_a   1.000
_cell.length_b   1.000
_cell.length_c   1.000
_cell.angle_alpha   90.00
_cell.angle_beta   90.00
_cell.angle_gamma   90.00
#
_symmetry.space_group_name_H-M   'P 1'
#
loop_
_entity.id
_entity.type
_entity.pdbx_description
1 polymer ?
#
loop_
_entity_poly.entity_id
_entity_poly.type
_entity_poly.pdbx_seq_one_letter_code
_entity_poly.pdbx_strand_id
1 'polypeptide(L)'
;MTKQSSVTKEKVLFGKEQNPSNILPQKLTLDSKIKFRCHPGVKCFTACCGGIKIILTPYDILMLTRRLEMPAHEFIGKYTTPTYLENTDMPGVMIKLREEDDRCPFVTPEGCTVYSDRPSACRYYPVGMADFHEGGTRDADGNEIPGGEDKFFFVVKEDHCKGFEEDKEWTVREWREDQGVDVRDEMNREWLRLVMRRKSFGAQAELSRPAKRMFFMASTDLASFRRFVFESSFLDTYIVDDETIEKIKNDDVELMMFSYKYLASALFGVQTLTIREDKLKAKINEMKAKQQRSVMKSIQDYEQMKQASNA
;
A
#
# COMPACT_ATOMS: atom_id res chain seq x y z
N MET A 1 52.79 -12.01 13.01
CA MET A 1 52.21 -11.51 11.75
C MET A 1 51.00 -12.40 11.50
N THR A 2 49.74 -11.98 11.61
CA THR A 2 49.11 -10.76 11.09
C THR A 2 47.87 -10.48 11.97
N LYS A 3 47.72 -9.25 12.47
CA LYS A 3 46.52 -8.81 13.21
C LYS A 3 45.38 -8.63 12.20
N GLN A 4 44.30 -9.41 12.34
CA GLN A 4 43.03 -9.11 11.67
C GLN A 4 42.24 -8.17 12.58
N SER A 5 42.10 -6.93 12.13
CA SER A 5 41.26 -5.90 12.72
C SER A 5 39.78 -6.29 12.58
N SER A 6 39.13 -6.62 13.69
CA SER A 6 37.68 -6.72 13.75
C SER A 6 37.08 -5.32 13.66
N VAL A 7 36.58 -4.95 12.48
CA VAL A 7 35.73 -3.76 12.33
C VAL A 7 34.39 -4.10 12.95
N THR A 8 34.16 -3.59 14.16
CA THR A 8 32.87 -3.63 14.85
C THR A 8 31.89 -2.81 14.00
N LYS A 9 30.96 -3.48 13.30
CA LYS A 9 29.81 -2.80 12.69
C LYS A 9 28.98 -2.18 13.82
N GLU A 10 29.04 -0.86 13.94
CA GLU A 10 28.12 -0.09 14.77
C GLU A 10 26.67 -0.49 14.43
N LYS A 11 25.91 -0.83 15.47
CA LYS A 11 24.48 -1.11 15.36
C LYS A 11 23.78 0.19 14.98
N VAL A 12 23.29 0.25 13.74
CA VAL A 12 22.42 1.32 13.25
C VAL A 12 21.17 1.35 14.15
N LEU A 13 20.93 2.52 14.74
CA LEU A 13 20.03 2.74 15.88
C LEU A 13 18.53 2.81 15.52
N PHE A 14 18.11 2.48 14.30
CA PHE A 14 16.70 2.54 13.91
C PHE A 14 16.30 1.43 12.94
N GLY A 15 15.11 0.85 13.18
CA GLY A 15 14.33 0.12 12.18
C GLY A 15 14.59 -1.37 12.04
N LYS A 16 14.06 -2.18 12.98
CA LYS A 16 13.49 -3.53 12.78
C LYS A 16 12.82 -3.94 14.09
N GLU A 17 11.48 -4.00 14.09
CA GLU A 17 10.62 -4.70 15.08
C GLU A 17 10.13 -3.99 16.36
N GLN A 18 10.45 -2.74 16.68
CA GLN A 18 9.87 -2.04 17.86
C GLN A 18 9.10 -0.77 17.49
N ASN A 19 8.02 -0.48 18.22
CA ASN A 19 7.22 0.76 18.13
C ASN A 19 8.16 1.99 18.09
N PRO A 20 7.84 3.05 17.34
CA PRO A 20 8.71 4.23 17.30
C PRO A 20 8.86 4.76 18.72
N SER A 21 10.07 4.71 19.27
CA SER A 21 10.40 5.13 20.65
C SER A 21 10.18 6.62 20.91
N ASN A 22 9.79 7.37 19.88
CA ASN A 22 9.79 8.82 19.81
C ASN A 22 8.38 9.41 19.62
N ILE A 23 7.32 8.62 19.80
CA ILE A 23 5.94 9.12 19.80
C ILE A 23 5.65 9.80 21.13
N LEU A 24 5.24 11.07 21.09
CA LEU A 24 4.77 11.77 22.29
C LEU A 24 3.45 11.15 22.77
N PRO A 25 3.26 10.89 24.08
CA PRO A 25 2.07 10.26 24.63
C PRO A 25 0.89 11.25 24.73
N GLN A 26 0.49 11.81 23.59
CA GLN A 26 -0.56 12.81 23.48
C GLN A 26 -1.46 12.48 22.29
N LYS A 27 -2.77 12.32 22.55
CA LYS A 27 -3.80 12.24 21.51
C LYS A 27 -4.10 13.65 21.01
N LEU A 28 -3.91 13.89 19.72
CA LEU A 28 -4.17 15.17 19.07
C LEU A 28 -5.41 15.08 18.17
N THR A 29 -6.14 16.18 18.09
CA THR A 29 -7.24 16.42 17.15
C THR A 29 -6.77 17.31 16.00
N LEU A 30 -7.62 17.52 15.00
CA LEU A 30 -7.32 18.43 13.89
C LEU A 30 -7.01 19.86 14.33
N ASP A 31 -7.62 20.32 15.42
CA ASP A 31 -7.47 21.69 15.92
C ASP A 31 -6.36 21.80 17.01
N SER A 32 -5.69 20.69 17.32
CA SER A 32 -4.54 20.70 18.23
C SER A 32 -3.36 21.41 17.59
N LYS A 33 -2.62 22.18 18.40
CA LYS A 33 -1.45 22.96 17.94
C LYS A 33 -0.16 22.16 17.99
N ILE A 34 0.73 22.41 17.04
CA ILE A 34 2.11 21.93 16.97
C ILE A 34 3.05 23.08 16.58
N LYS A 35 4.30 23.02 17.06
CA LYS A 35 5.38 23.94 16.68
C LYS A 35 6.41 23.17 15.85
N PHE A 36 6.50 23.49 14.56
CA PHE A 36 7.39 22.78 13.65
C PHE A 36 7.68 23.53 12.36
N ARG A 37 8.92 23.49 11.88
CA ARG A 37 9.25 23.85 10.49
C ARG A 37 10.49 23.10 10.01
N CYS A 38 10.43 22.53 8.82
CA CYS A 38 11.60 21.95 8.14
C CYS A 38 11.93 22.79 6.90
N HIS A 39 13.17 23.27 6.78
CA HIS A 39 13.65 24.04 5.64
C HIS A 39 15.19 23.94 5.54
N PRO A 40 15.81 24.34 4.41
CA PRO A 40 17.27 24.21 4.23
C PRO A 40 18.17 24.87 5.29
N GLY A 41 17.61 25.80 6.08
CA GLY A 41 18.34 26.50 7.14
C GLY A 41 18.34 25.80 8.50
N VAL A 42 17.51 24.77 8.72
CA VAL A 42 17.53 24.03 9.99
C VAL A 42 18.77 23.15 10.05
N LYS A 43 19.40 23.06 11.23
CA LYS A 43 20.66 22.31 11.41
C LYS A 43 20.55 20.82 11.06
N CYS A 44 19.36 20.24 11.16
CA CYS A 44 19.11 18.84 10.86
C CYS A 44 18.62 18.60 9.42
N PHE A 45 18.72 19.58 8.51
CA PHE A 45 18.17 19.46 7.17
C PHE A 45 18.69 18.20 6.47
N THR A 46 17.78 17.41 5.91
CA THR A 46 18.01 16.09 5.29
C THR A 46 18.38 14.92 6.22
N ALA A 47 18.55 15.14 7.52
CA ALA A 47 19.01 14.09 8.45
C ALA A 47 18.04 12.89 8.54
N CYS A 48 16.73 13.12 8.41
CA CYS A 48 15.72 12.07 8.41
C CYS A 48 15.58 11.32 7.07
N CYS A 49 16.31 11.73 6.02
CA CYS A 49 16.19 11.16 4.67
C CYS A 49 17.08 9.92 4.45
N GLY A 50 17.18 9.05 5.45
CA GLY A 50 17.95 7.80 5.41
C GLY A 50 17.60 6.89 6.60
N GLY A 51 17.91 5.60 6.50
CA GLY A 51 17.60 4.61 7.54
C GLY A 51 16.11 4.45 7.85
N ILE A 52 15.24 4.76 6.89
CA ILE A 52 13.78 4.76 7.06
C ILE A 52 13.07 3.82 6.09
N LYS A 53 12.00 3.17 6.57
CA LYS A 53 11.14 2.32 5.75
C LYS A 53 9.96 3.13 5.21
N ILE A 54 10.05 3.54 3.93
CA ILE A 54 8.97 4.27 3.23
C ILE A 54 8.22 3.28 2.33
N ILE A 55 7.09 2.76 2.80
CA ILE A 55 6.15 2.02 1.95
C ILE A 55 5.43 3.03 1.04
N LEU A 56 5.32 2.71 -0.25
CA LEU A 56 4.63 3.57 -1.21
C LEU A 56 3.19 3.14 -1.40
N THR A 57 2.29 4.11 -1.38
CA THR A 57 0.90 3.95 -1.81
C THR A 57 0.79 4.05 -3.34
N PRO A 58 -0.32 3.60 -3.96
CA PRO A 58 -0.50 3.74 -5.41
C PRO A 58 -0.42 5.21 -5.86
N TYR A 59 -1.00 6.13 -5.09
CA TYR A 59 -0.92 7.55 -5.41
C TYR A 59 0.50 8.11 -5.25
N ASP A 60 1.30 7.59 -4.30
CA ASP A 60 2.73 7.96 -4.23
C ASP A 60 3.48 7.55 -5.49
N ILE A 61 3.26 6.33 -5.98
CA ILE A 61 3.89 5.83 -7.20
C ILE A 61 3.47 6.67 -8.41
N LEU A 62 2.18 6.98 -8.55
CA LEU A 62 1.67 7.84 -9.62
C LEU A 62 2.32 9.23 -9.62
N MET A 63 2.40 9.88 -8.46
CA MET A 63 3.00 11.22 -8.37
C MET A 63 4.52 11.19 -8.62
N LEU A 64 5.24 10.19 -8.10
CA LEU A 64 6.69 10.08 -8.30
C LEU A 64 7.04 9.76 -9.76
N THR A 65 6.32 8.84 -10.39
CA THR A 65 6.54 8.48 -11.81
C THR A 65 6.30 9.68 -12.73
N ARG A 66 5.23 10.45 -12.49
CA ARG A 66 4.97 11.72 -13.19
C ARG A 66 6.09 12.74 -12.97
N ARG A 67 6.51 12.95 -11.73
CA ARG A 67 7.58 13.90 -11.38
C ARG A 67 8.93 13.55 -12.03
N LEU A 68 9.21 12.26 -12.16
CA LEU A 68 10.45 11.75 -12.74
C LEU A 68 10.34 11.51 -14.25
N GLU A 69 9.17 11.76 -14.85
CA GLU A 69 8.85 11.46 -16.25
C GLU A 69 9.24 10.02 -16.64
N MET A 70 8.99 9.08 -15.72
CA MET A 70 9.48 7.71 -15.79
C MET A 70 8.33 6.72 -15.77
N PRO A 71 8.32 5.70 -16.66
CA PRO A 71 7.34 4.63 -16.60
C PRO A 71 7.37 3.87 -15.26
N ALA A 72 6.20 3.48 -14.76
CA ALA A 72 6.07 2.82 -13.44
C ALA A 72 6.94 1.55 -13.31
N HIS A 73 7.03 0.72 -14.34
CA HIS A 73 7.86 -0.49 -14.31
C HIS A 73 9.36 -0.19 -14.13
N GLU A 74 9.86 0.88 -14.76
CA GLU A 74 11.25 1.33 -14.60
C GLU A 74 11.46 1.93 -13.20
N PHE A 75 10.53 2.77 -12.75
CA PHE A 75 10.55 3.34 -11.40
C PHE A 75 10.61 2.25 -10.32
N ILE A 76 9.73 1.24 -10.41
CA ILE A 76 9.69 0.11 -9.49
C ILE A 76 11.02 -0.63 -9.47
N GLY A 77 11.56 -0.97 -10.65
CA GLY A 77 12.81 -1.72 -10.76
C GLY A 77 14.03 -0.94 -10.25
N LYS A 78 14.05 0.39 -10.44
CA LYS A 78 15.20 1.25 -10.12
C LYS A 78 15.19 1.78 -8.68
N TYR A 79 14.03 2.21 -8.18
CA TYR A 79 13.91 2.99 -6.95
C TYR A 79 13.17 2.28 -5.81
N THR A 80 12.75 1.03 -6.00
CA THR A 80 11.97 0.33 -4.99
C THR A 80 12.47 -1.08 -4.69
N THR A 81 12.08 -1.61 -3.53
CA THR A 81 12.30 -2.99 -3.10
C THR A 81 10.94 -3.60 -2.72
N PRO A 82 10.66 -4.87 -3.09
CA PRO A 82 9.42 -5.55 -2.70
C PRO A 82 9.25 -5.63 -1.17
N THR A 83 8.01 -5.51 -0.71
CA THR A 83 7.66 -5.68 0.70
C THR A 83 6.24 -6.22 0.85
N TYR A 84 5.85 -6.51 2.09
CA TYR A 84 4.47 -6.83 2.44
C TYR A 84 3.86 -5.72 3.28
N LEU A 85 2.59 -5.43 3.01
CA LEU A 85 1.87 -4.31 3.61
C LEU A 85 1.25 -4.73 4.96
N GLU A 86 1.41 -3.90 5.99
CA GLU A 86 0.61 -3.96 7.23
C GLU A 86 0.58 -5.33 7.94
N ASN A 87 1.70 -6.07 7.86
CA ASN A 87 1.84 -7.44 8.36
C ASN A 87 0.82 -8.43 7.76
N THR A 88 0.37 -8.14 6.55
CA THR A 88 -0.46 -9.03 5.72
C THR A 88 0.40 -9.71 4.65
N ASP A 89 -0.22 -10.54 3.81
CA ASP A 89 0.44 -11.12 2.64
C ASP A 89 0.17 -10.32 1.34
N MET A 90 -0.33 -9.09 1.45
CA MET A 90 -0.49 -8.19 0.31
C MET A 90 0.85 -7.61 -0.12
N PRO A 91 1.27 -7.86 -1.38
CA PRO A 91 2.54 -7.37 -1.88
C PRO A 91 2.47 -5.87 -2.15
N GLY A 92 3.53 -5.16 -1.80
CA GLY A 92 3.73 -3.75 -2.14
C GLY A 92 5.20 -3.47 -2.39
N VAL A 93 5.53 -2.19 -2.44
CA VAL A 93 6.91 -1.73 -2.61
C VAL A 93 7.25 -0.66 -1.58
N MET A 94 8.53 -0.60 -1.21
CA MET A 94 9.09 0.47 -0.40
C MET A 94 10.26 1.11 -1.15
N ILE A 95 10.61 2.36 -0.82
CA ILE A 95 11.79 3.03 -1.39
C ILE A 95 13.05 2.18 -1.14
N LYS A 96 13.82 1.96 -2.20
CA LYS A 96 15.15 1.35 -2.13
C LYS A 96 16.14 2.43 -1.73
N LEU A 97 16.68 2.32 -0.51
CA LEU A 97 17.77 3.17 -0.04
C LEU A 97 19.07 2.82 -0.77
N ARG A 98 19.96 3.80 -0.89
CA ARG A 98 21.28 3.66 -1.50
C ARG A 98 22.17 2.75 -0.66
N GLU A 99 22.97 1.91 -1.30
CA GLU A 99 23.77 0.89 -0.59
C GLU A 99 24.98 1.49 0.14
N GLU A 100 25.51 2.60 -0.36
CA GLU A 100 26.71 3.25 0.14
C GLU A 100 26.50 4.01 1.47
N ASP A 101 25.31 4.57 1.69
CA ASP A 101 25.03 5.48 2.80
C ASP A 101 23.67 5.26 3.46
N ASP A 102 22.89 4.29 3.00
CA ASP A 102 21.53 3.98 3.49
C ASP A 102 20.58 5.20 3.42
N ARG A 103 20.78 6.08 2.43
CA ARG A 103 19.95 7.27 2.23
C ARG A 103 18.95 7.13 1.09
N CYS A 104 17.90 7.95 1.14
CA CYS A 104 16.89 8.02 0.09
C CYS A 104 17.54 8.43 -1.25
N PRO A 105 17.25 7.74 -2.37
CA PRO A 105 17.88 8.05 -3.66
C PRO A 105 17.57 9.46 -4.17
N PHE A 106 16.51 10.09 -3.68
CA PHE A 106 16.11 11.45 -4.07
C PHE A 106 16.71 12.56 -3.21
N VAL A 107 17.46 12.24 -2.15
CA VAL A 107 18.07 13.26 -1.29
C VAL A 107 19.48 13.63 -1.74
N THR A 108 19.72 14.94 -1.82
CA THR A 108 20.99 15.62 -2.11
C THR A 108 21.34 16.55 -0.95
N PRO A 109 22.58 17.08 -0.86
CA PRO A 109 22.93 18.11 0.11
C PRO A 109 22.00 19.34 0.07
N GLU A 110 21.48 19.67 -1.12
CA GLU A 110 20.57 20.80 -1.35
C GLU A 110 19.12 20.49 -0.98
N GLY A 111 18.78 19.21 -0.77
CA GLY A 111 17.44 18.76 -0.38
C GLY A 111 16.91 17.58 -1.19
N CYS A 112 15.61 17.32 -1.07
CA CYS A 112 14.94 16.26 -1.82
C CYS A 112 14.55 16.75 -3.22
N THR A 113 14.99 16.05 -4.27
CA THR A 113 14.72 16.43 -5.68
C THR A 113 13.25 16.28 -6.06
N VAL A 114 12.51 15.44 -5.32
CA VAL A 114 11.06 15.23 -5.46
C VAL A 114 10.28 15.85 -4.30
N TYR A 115 10.81 16.87 -3.61
CA TYR A 115 10.20 17.39 -2.38
C TYR A 115 8.70 17.71 -2.53
N SER A 116 8.30 18.39 -3.61
CA SER A 116 6.90 18.73 -3.90
C SER A 116 5.99 17.51 -4.02
N ASP A 117 6.54 16.35 -4.41
CA ASP A 117 5.82 15.12 -4.75
C ASP A 117 6.24 13.94 -3.85
N ARG A 118 6.94 14.24 -2.76
CA ARG A 118 7.45 13.25 -1.80
C ARG A 118 6.32 12.34 -1.27
N PRO A 119 6.62 11.07 -0.92
CA PRO A 119 5.62 10.11 -0.46
C PRO A 119 4.82 10.57 0.76
N SER A 120 3.62 10.02 0.92
CA SER A 120 2.72 10.24 2.06
C SER A 120 3.44 10.10 3.41
N ALA A 121 4.24 9.05 3.59
CA ALA A 121 5.00 8.82 4.83
C ALA A 121 5.95 9.99 5.16
N CYS A 122 6.58 10.60 4.15
CA CYS A 122 7.47 11.76 4.34
C CYS A 122 6.70 13.08 4.58
N ARG A 123 5.43 13.16 4.17
CA ARG A 123 4.57 14.35 4.37
C ARG A 123 3.94 14.38 5.75
N TYR A 124 3.65 13.20 6.28
CA TYR A 124 3.11 13.06 7.63
C TYR A 124 4.07 13.65 8.66
N TYR A 125 5.35 13.26 8.62
CA TYR A 125 6.33 13.70 9.62
C TYR A 125 6.36 15.23 9.81
N PRO A 126 6.20 15.74 11.05
CA PRO A 126 6.28 15.00 12.31
C PRO A 126 4.94 14.48 12.84
N VAL A 127 3.83 14.75 12.16
CA VAL A 127 2.50 14.34 12.56
C VAL A 127 2.22 12.93 12.04
N GLY A 128 1.97 11.98 12.92
CA GLY A 128 1.40 10.68 12.55
C GLY A 128 -0.12 10.68 12.67
N MET A 129 -0.76 9.74 11.98
CA MET A 129 -2.18 9.45 12.10
C MET A 129 -2.37 8.00 12.54
N ALA A 130 -3.26 7.79 13.51
CA ALA A 130 -3.76 6.47 13.85
C ALA A 130 -5.27 6.43 13.54
N ASP A 131 -5.66 5.41 12.80
CA ASP A 131 -7.05 5.19 12.38
C ASP A 131 -7.54 3.90 13.03
N PHE A 132 -8.41 4.04 14.03
CA PHE A 132 -9.03 2.91 14.71
C PHE A 132 -10.40 2.69 14.12
N HIS A 133 -10.53 1.57 13.40
CA HIS A 133 -11.84 1.03 13.04
C HIS A 133 -12.23 0.01 14.10
N GLU A 134 -13.30 0.28 14.83
CA GLU A 134 -13.98 -0.78 15.56
C GLU A 134 -14.51 -1.80 14.55
N GLY A 135 -14.38 -3.09 14.87
CA GLY A 135 -14.88 -4.15 14.01
C GLY A 135 -16.38 -3.95 13.77
N GLY A 136 -16.77 -3.79 12.50
CA GLY A 136 -18.16 -3.67 12.13
C GLY A 136 -18.96 -4.89 12.60
N THR A 137 -20.21 -4.67 12.98
CA THR A 137 -21.15 -5.77 13.24
C THR A 137 -21.81 -6.19 11.93
N ARG A 138 -22.54 -7.30 11.93
CA ARG A 138 -23.43 -7.64 10.81
C ARG A 138 -24.87 -7.48 11.26
N ASP A 139 -25.71 -6.93 10.40
CA ASP A 139 -27.15 -6.96 10.62
C ASP A 139 -27.70 -8.39 10.45
N ALA A 140 -28.99 -8.56 10.73
CA ALA A 140 -29.67 -9.85 10.61
C ALA A 140 -29.69 -10.40 9.17
N ASP A 141 -29.52 -9.53 8.17
CA ASP A 141 -29.48 -9.86 6.74
C ASP A 141 -28.05 -10.15 6.25
N GLY A 142 -27.07 -10.08 7.16
CA GLY A 142 -25.67 -10.37 6.88
C GLY A 142 -24.89 -9.21 6.25
N ASN A 143 -25.49 -8.02 6.14
CA ASN A 143 -24.81 -6.81 5.68
C ASN A 143 -23.88 -6.28 6.77
N GLU A 144 -22.73 -5.76 6.34
CA GLU A 144 -21.73 -5.17 7.23
C GLU A 144 -22.20 -3.80 7.72
N ILE A 145 -22.39 -3.66 9.04
CA ILE A 145 -22.61 -2.40 9.73
C ILE A 145 -21.22 -1.85 10.11
N PRO A 146 -20.78 -0.71 9.55
CA PRO A 146 -19.51 -0.12 9.93
C PRO A 146 -19.48 0.21 11.43
N GLY A 147 -18.40 -0.16 12.13
CA GLY A 147 -18.17 0.25 13.51
C GLY A 147 -17.82 1.74 13.63
N GLY A 148 -17.56 2.22 14.84
CA GLY A 148 -17.04 3.58 15.04
C GLY A 148 -15.66 3.76 14.39
N GLU A 149 -15.45 4.88 13.70
CA GLU A 149 -14.13 5.34 13.27
C GLU A 149 -13.60 6.35 14.31
N ASP A 150 -12.56 6.01 15.08
CA ASP A 150 -11.83 6.97 15.93
C ASP A 150 -10.47 7.26 15.31
N LYS A 151 -10.32 8.47 14.75
CA LYS A 151 -9.09 8.96 14.15
C LYS A 151 -8.43 9.94 15.09
N PHE A 152 -7.14 9.75 15.33
CA PHE A 152 -6.35 10.72 16.06
C PHE A 152 -4.95 10.88 15.52
N PHE A 153 -4.35 11.97 15.94
CA PHE A 153 -3.01 12.35 15.53
C PHE A 153 -2.06 12.28 16.70
N PHE A 154 -0.78 12.12 16.39
CA PHE A 154 0.29 12.12 17.36
C PHE A 154 1.52 12.76 16.75
N VAL A 155 2.45 13.18 17.59
CA VAL A 155 3.72 13.77 17.14
C VAL A 155 4.84 12.77 17.36
N VAL A 156 5.64 12.56 16.31
CA VAL A 156 6.92 11.86 16.38
C VAL A 156 8.01 12.91 16.57
N LYS A 157 8.65 12.91 17.74
CA LYS A 157 9.69 13.86 18.10
C LYS A 157 11.01 13.16 18.34
N GLU A 158 11.88 13.20 17.35
CA GLU A 158 13.21 12.58 17.40
C GLU A 158 14.27 13.60 17.80
N ASP A 159 15.27 13.17 18.58
CA ASP A 159 16.29 14.07 19.13
C ASP A 159 17.09 14.84 18.07
N HIS A 160 17.32 14.18 16.93
CA HIS A 160 18.04 14.77 15.80
C HIS A 160 17.22 15.87 15.10
N CYS A 161 15.89 15.89 15.26
CA CYS A 161 15.00 16.78 14.53
C CYS A 161 14.90 18.15 15.22
N LYS A 162 15.58 19.13 14.62
CA LYS A 162 15.60 20.53 15.07
C LYS A 162 14.47 21.38 14.52
N GLY A 163 13.58 20.81 13.71
CA GLY A 163 12.40 21.51 13.21
C GLY A 163 11.41 21.92 14.33
N PHE A 164 11.45 21.26 15.48
CA PHE A 164 10.65 21.62 16.66
C PHE A 164 11.17 22.86 17.41
N GLU A 165 12.40 23.31 17.11
CA GLU A 165 12.99 24.51 17.71
C GLU A 165 12.56 25.79 16.95
N GLU A 166 11.98 25.65 15.76
CA GLU A 166 11.51 26.74 14.90
C GLU A 166 10.18 27.35 15.37
N ASP A 167 10.02 28.67 15.24
CA ASP A 167 8.88 29.45 15.79
C ASP A 167 7.54 29.30 15.06
N LYS A 168 7.47 28.52 13.98
CA LYS A 168 6.21 28.37 13.23
C LYS A 168 5.24 27.44 13.97
N GLU A 169 4.08 28.00 14.32
CA GLU A 169 2.94 27.23 14.83
C GLU A 169 2.02 26.78 13.69
N TRP A 170 1.39 25.63 13.89
CA TRP A 170 0.34 25.07 13.06
C TRP A 170 -0.72 24.45 13.93
N THR A 171 -1.95 24.37 13.45
CA THR A 171 -2.86 23.28 13.79
C THR A 171 -2.52 22.03 13.01
N VAL A 172 -2.92 20.85 13.49
CA VAL A 172 -2.77 19.60 12.73
C VAL A 172 -3.46 19.69 11.36
N ARG A 173 -4.61 20.36 11.29
CA ARG A 173 -5.32 20.64 10.04
C ARG A 173 -4.47 21.43 9.05
N GLU A 174 -3.96 22.60 9.47
CA GLU A 174 -3.12 23.45 8.60
C GLU A 174 -1.85 22.73 8.17
N TRP A 175 -1.23 21.95 9.05
CA TRP A 175 -0.08 21.12 8.69
C TRP A 175 -0.43 20.12 7.59
N ARG A 176 -1.56 19.42 7.73
CA ARG A 176 -1.98 18.42 6.74
C ARG A 176 -2.24 19.05 5.36
N GLU A 177 -2.91 20.19 5.33
CA GLU A 177 -3.20 20.96 4.12
C GLU A 177 -1.91 21.48 3.47
N ASP A 178 -1.01 22.10 4.24
CA ASP A 178 0.29 22.61 3.74
C ASP A 178 1.18 21.49 3.19
N GLN A 179 1.20 20.34 3.87
CA GLN A 179 1.95 19.18 3.42
C GLN A 179 1.21 18.37 2.34
N GLY A 180 -0.03 18.71 2.00
CA GLY A 180 -0.87 18.03 1.01
C GLY A 180 -1.11 16.55 1.31
N VAL A 181 -1.14 16.16 2.58
CA VAL A 181 -1.35 14.76 2.99
C VAL A 181 -2.84 14.40 3.07
N ASP A 182 -3.69 15.40 3.28
CA ASP A 182 -5.15 15.30 3.17
C ASP A 182 -5.61 14.79 1.81
N VAL A 183 -5.09 15.35 0.72
CA VAL A 183 -5.37 14.89 -0.65
C VAL A 183 -4.86 13.46 -0.85
N ARG A 184 -3.67 13.13 -0.34
CA ARG A 184 -3.11 11.79 -0.46
C ARG A 184 -3.92 10.75 0.32
N ASP A 185 -4.41 11.10 1.50
CA ASP A 185 -5.29 10.23 2.28
C ASP A 185 -6.58 9.94 1.51
N GLU A 186 -7.18 10.97 0.91
CA GLU A 186 -8.39 10.81 0.10
C GLU A 186 -8.15 9.88 -1.10
N MET A 187 -7.08 10.12 -1.85
CA MET A 187 -6.72 9.32 -3.03
C MET A 187 -6.36 7.87 -2.70
N ASN A 188 -5.94 7.58 -1.46
CA ASN A 188 -5.56 6.24 -1.03
C ASN A 188 -6.61 5.56 -0.14
N ARG A 189 -7.70 6.24 0.22
CA ARG A 189 -8.67 5.77 1.22
C ARG A 189 -9.21 4.38 0.90
N GLU A 190 -9.70 4.17 -0.31
CA GLU A 190 -10.30 2.89 -0.69
C GLU A 190 -9.24 1.78 -0.80
N TRP A 191 -8.01 2.12 -1.22
CA TRP A 191 -6.91 1.16 -1.25
C TRP A 191 -6.49 0.73 0.16
N LEU A 192 -6.36 1.68 1.10
CA LEU A 192 -6.05 1.39 2.49
C LEU A 192 -7.14 0.53 3.14
N ARG A 193 -8.42 0.76 2.82
CA ARG A 193 -9.53 -0.10 3.26
C ARG A 193 -9.36 -1.55 2.80
N LEU A 194 -8.89 -1.78 1.57
CA LEU A 194 -8.59 -3.14 1.09
C LEU A 194 -7.49 -3.81 1.91
N VAL A 195 -6.42 -3.07 2.21
CA VAL A 195 -5.29 -3.56 3.02
C VAL A 195 -5.74 -3.85 4.46
N MET A 196 -6.52 -2.97 5.07
CA MET A 196 -7.06 -3.16 6.42
C MET A 196 -8.06 -4.32 6.48
N ARG A 197 -8.96 -4.44 5.51
CA ARG A 197 -9.87 -5.57 5.41
C ARG A 197 -9.12 -6.90 5.34
N ARG A 198 -8.01 -6.94 4.58
CA ARG A 198 -7.15 -8.12 4.53
C ARG A 198 -6.56 -8.46 5.90
N LYS A 199 -6.08 -7.45 6.63
CA LYS A 199 -5.52 -7.59 7.98
C LYS A 199 -6.55 -8.20 8.94
N SER A 200 -7.82 -7.81 8.83
CA SER A 200 -8.92 -8.31 9.67
C SER A 200 -9.28 -9.79 9.46
N PHE A 201 -8.96 -10.39 8.30
CA PHE A 201 -9.19 -11.83 8.07
C PHE A 201 -8.22 -12.76 8.84
N GLY A 202 -7.29 -12.19 9.60
CA GLY A 202 -6.30 -12.95 10.37
C GLY A 202 -5.16 -13.52 9.54
N ALA A 203 -4.14 -14.04 10.23
CA ALA A 203 -2.90 -14.54 9.63
C ALA A 203 -3.06 -15.89 8.91
N GLN A 204 -4.18 -16.61 9.12
CA GLN A 204 -4.42 -17.93 8.54
C GLN A 204 -5.01 -17.90 7.13
N ALA A 205 -5.71 -16.83 6.77
CA ALA A 205 -6.11 -16.60 5.40
C ALA A 205 -4.89 -16.16 4.59
N GLU A 206 -4.71 -16.65 3.37
CA GLU A 206 -3.70 -16.15 2.42
C GLU A 206 -4.35 -15.87 1.07
N LEU A 207 -3.91 -14.80 0.43
CA LEU A 207 -4.20 -14.53 -0.97
C LEU A 207 -3.49 -15.56 -1.85
N SER A 208 -4.23 -16.09 -2.83
CA SER A 208 -3.65 -16.94 -3.87
C SER A 208 -2.55 -16.20 -4.65
N ARG A 209 -1.61 -16.93 -5.26
CA ARG A 209 -0.55 -16.31 -6.10
C ARG A 209 -1.13 -15.42 -7.22
N PRO A 210 -2.20 -15.81 -7.95
CA PRO A 210 -2.86 -14.93 -8.91
C PRO A 210 -3.41 -13.64 -8.27
N ALA A 211 -4.04 -13.74 -7.10
CA ALA A 211 -4.56 -12.58 -6.38
C ALA A 211 -3.44 -11.60 -5.96
N LYS A 212 -2.31 -12.13 -5.46
CA LYS A 212 -1.11 -11.31 -5.13
C LYS A 212 -0.58 -10.58 -6.36
N ARG A 213 -0.44 -11.27 -7.50
CA ARG A 213 0.01 -10.64 -8.77
C ARG A 213 -0.95 -9.55 -9.24
N MET A 214 -2.25 -9.81 -9.17
CA MET A 214 -3.29 -8.86 -9.55
C MET A 214 -3.27 -7.61 -8.66
N PHE A 215 -3.18 -7.80 -7.34
CA PHE A 215 -3.06 -6.70 -6.38
C PHE A 215 -1.81 -5.86 -6.65
N PHE A 216 -0.66 -6.51 -6.83
CA PHE A 216 0.59 -5.81 -7.12
C PHE A 216 0.47 -4.97 -8.38
N MET A 217 0.04 -5.56 -9.50
CA MET A 217 -0.11 -4.86 -10.78
C MET A 217 -1.03 -3.64 -10.64
N ALA A 218 -2.25 -3.84 -10.13
CA ALA A 218 -3.26 -2.77 -10.01
C ALA A 218 -2.88 -1.67 -8.99
N SER A 219 -1.98 -1.96 -8.03
CA SER A 219 -1.54 -1.02 -7.00
C SER A 219 -0.23 -0.31 -7.33
N THR A 220 0.56 -0.81 -8.30
CA THR A 220 1.93 -0.31 -8.53
C THR A 220 2.22 0.09 -9.98
N ASP A 221 1.58 -0.55 -10.96
CA ASP A 221 1.83 -0.28 -12.38
C ASP A 221 0.51 -0.11 -13.13
N LEU A 222 0.02 1.14 -13.12
CA LEU A 222 -1.22 1.51 -13.80
C LEU A 222 -1.14 1.32 -15.31
N ALA A 223 0.05 1.42 -15.93
CA ALA A 223 0.18 1.15 -17.36
C ALA A 223 -0.06 -0.33 -17.68
N SER A 224 0.49 -1.23 -16.85
CA SER A 224 0.19 -2.66 -16.97
C SER A 224 -1.26 -2.99 -16.64
N PHE A 225 -1.86 -2.32 -15.65
CA PHE A 225 -3.27 -2.46 -15.35
C PHE A 225 -4.18 -1.96 -16.49
N ARG A 226 -3.81 -0.84 -17.14
CA ARG A 226 -4.48 -0.30 -18.33
C ARG A 226 -4.52 -1.35 -19.44
N ARG A 227 -3.37 -1.94 -19.79
CA ARG A 227 -3.30 -3.02 -20.78
C ARG A 227 -4.15 -4.21 -20.37
N PHE A 228 -4.15 -4.59 -19.09
CA PHE A 228 -5.03 -5.65 -18.60
C PHE A 228 -6.52 -5.33 -18.84
N VAL A 229 -6.96 -4.09 -18.61
CA VAL A 229 -8.35 -3.68 -18.84
C VAL A 229 -8.71 -3.69 -20.33
N PHE A 230 -7.85 -3.16 -21.20
CA PHE A 230 -8.19 -2.89 -22.60
C PHE A 230 -7.72 -3.93 -23.62
N GLU A 231 -6.70 -4.72 -23.29
CA GLU A 231 -6.06 -5.67 -24.21
C GLU A 231 -6.29 -7.14 -23.81
N SER A 232 -7.04 -7.38 -22.72
CA SER A 232 -7.46 -8.72 -22.30
C SER A 232 -8.97 -8.90 -22.41
N SER A 233 -9.47 -10.07 -22.03
CA SER A 233 -10.92 -10.36 -21.99
C SER A 233 -11.67 -9.65 -20.85
N PHE A 234 -11.12 -8.59 -20.26
CA PHE A 234 -11.69 -7.90 -19.12
C PHE A 234 -13.04 -7.25 -19.47
N LEU A 235 -13.11 -6.44 -20.54
CA LEU A 235 -14.36 -5.77 -20.97
C LEU A 235 -15.39 -6.74 -21.58
N ASP A 236 -14.95 -7.93 -22.00
CA ASP A 236 -15.83 -9.04 -22.37
C ASP A 236 -16.45 -9.72 -21.14
N THR A 237 -15.84 -9.56 -19.97
CA THR A 237 -16.25 -10.22 -18.72
C THR A 237 -17.07 -9.29 -17.83
N TYR A 238 -16.64 -8.05 -17.69
CA TYR A 238 -17.28 -7.06 -16.81
C TYR A 238 -18.14 -6.09 -17.61
N ILE A 239 -19.27 -5.71 -17.03
CA ILE A 239 -20.09 -4.61 -17.53
C ILE A 239 -19.51 -3.32 -16.98
N VAL A 240 -19.02 -2.48 -17.89
CA VAL A 240 -18.50 -1.14 -17.62
C VAL A 240 -19.15 -0.22 -18.64
N ASP A 241 -19.72 0.90 -18.20
CA ASP A 241 -20.36 1.87 -19.07
C ASP A 241 -19.33 2.67 -19.89
N ASP A 242 -19.76 3.20 -21.05
CA ASP A 242 -18.89 3.89 -22.00
C ASP A 242 -18.23 5.14 -21.40
N GLU A 243 -18.91 5.84 -20.49
CA GLU A 243 -18.36 7.02 -19.81
C GLU A 243 -17.18 6.63 -18.91
N THR A 244 -17.34 5.58 -18.10
CA THR A 244 -16.26 5.02 -17.27
C THR A 244 -15.11 4.54 -18.15
N ILE A 245 -15.39 3.84 -19.25
CA ILE A 245 -14.36 3.37 -20.20
C ILE A 245 -13.53 4.54 -20.73
N GLU A 246 -14.16 5.62 -21.15
CA GLU A 246 -13.46 6.79 -21.70
C GLU A 246 -12.62 7.51 -20.63
N LYS A 247 -13.15 7.65 -19.40
CA LYS A 247 -12.42 8.22 -18.26
C LYS A 247 -11.18 7.41 -17.93
N ILE A 248 -11.34 6.11 -17.67
CA ILE A 248 -10.21 5.27 -17.26
C ILE A 248 -9.21 5.06 -18.39
N LYS A 249 -9.57 5.32 -19.66
CA LYS A 249 -8.66 5.28 -20.81
C LYS A 249 -7.72 6.47 -20.89
N ASN A 250 -8.15 7.66 -20.44
CA ASN A 250 -7.40 8.90 -20.63
C ASN A 250 -6.91 9.56 -19.34
N ASP A 251 -7.41 9.13 -18.17
CA ASP A 251 -6.98 9.66 -16.88
C ASP A 251 -6.45 8.54 -15.96
N ASP A 252 -5.20 8.67 -15.52
CA ASP A 252 -4.59 7.69 -14.61
C ASP A 252 -5.17 7.74 -13.19
N VAL A 253 -5.69 8.89 -12.74
CA VAL A 253 -6.35 9.00 -11.44
C VAL A 253 -7.65 8.21 -11.49
N GLU A 254 -8.45 8.38 -12.54
CA GLU A 254 -9.66 7.58 -12.75
C GLU A 254 -9.34 6.09 -12.90
N LEU A 255 -8.29 5.73 -13.64
CA LEU A 255 -7.84 4.35 -13.75
C LEU A 255 -7.40 3.76 -12.40
N MET A 256 -6.71 4.55 -11.57
CA MET A 256 -6.29 4.15 -10.23
C MET A 256 -7.51 3.89 -9.33
N MET A 257 -8.48 4.82 -9.31
CA MET A 257 -9.70 4.65 -8.54
C MET A 257 -10.52 3.44 -9.02
N PHE A 258 -10.55 3.20 -10.34
CA PHE A 258 -11.14 2.00 -10.91
C PHE A 258 -10.41 0.72 -10.50
N SER A 259 -9.08 0.76 -10.38
CA SER A 259 -8.28 -0.38 -9.91
C SER A 259 -8.69 -0.81 -8.51
N TYR A 260 -9.01 0.13 -7.62
CA TYR A 260 -9.49 -0.18 -6.26
C TYR A 260 -10.86 -0.85 -6.28
N LYS A 261 -11.80 -0.35 -7.11
CA LYS A 261 -13.12 -0.96 -7.30
C LYS A 261 -12.99 -2.39 -7.83
N TYR A 262 -12.08 -2.59 -8.79
CA TYR A 262 -11.78 -3.91 -9.34
C TYR A 262 -11.20 -4.86 -8.28
N LEU A 263 -10.21 -4.41 -7.50
CA LEU A 263 -9.60 -5.21 -6.43
C LEU A 263 -10.60 -5.56 -5.33
N ALA A 264 -11.50 -4.64 -4.96
CA ALA A 264 -12.58 -4.90 -4.01
C ALA A 264 -13.46 -6.07 -4.47
N SER A 265 -13.86 -6.09 -5.75
CA SER A 265 -14.66 -7.17 -6.33
C SER A 265 -13.87 -8.48 -6.46
N ALA A 266 -12.68 -8.40 -7.06
CA ALA A 266 -11.90 -9.58 -7.42
C ALA A 266 -11.30 -10.31 -6.20
N LEU A 267 -10.95 -9.58 -5.14
CA LEU A 267 -10.28 -10.15 -3.96
C LEU A 267 -11.24 -10.43 -2.80
N PHE A 268 -12.29 -9.62 -2.64
CA PHE A 268 -13.17 -9.68 -1.47
C PHE A 268 -14.63 -9.91 -1.80
N GLY A 269 -14.97 -10.10 -3.09
CA GLY A 269 -16.34 -10.38 -3.52
C GLY A 269 -17.30 -9.22 -3.31
N VAL A 270 -16.79 -7.99 -3.16
CA VAL A 270 -17.65 -6.80 -3.06
C VAL A 270 -18.35 -6.60 -4.41
N GLN A 271 -19.66 -6.35 -4.38
CA GLN A 271 -20.46 -6.13 -5.59
C GLN A 271 -20.25 -4.72 -6.17
N THR A 272 -18.99 -4.34 -6.44
CA THR A 272 -18.63 -3.06 -7.07
C THR A 272 -18.64 -3.12 -8.59
N LEU A 273 -18.55 -4.32 -9.19
CA LEU A 273 -18.56 -4.54 -10.63
C LEU A 273 -19.49 -5.71 -10.97
N THR A 274 -20.24 -5.56 -12.06
CA THR A 274 -21.16 -6.60 -12.55
C THR A 274 -20.47 -7.45 -13.61
N ILE A 275 -20.50 -8.78 -13.43
CA ILE A 275 -20.01 -9.73 -14.43
C ILE A 275 -21.14 -10.02 -15.42
N ARG A 276 -20.85 -10.06 -16.72
CA ARG A 276 -21.83 -10.45 -17.75
C ARG A 276 -22.35 -11.87 -17.49
N GLU A 277 -23.66 -12.06 -17.58
CA GLU A 277 -24.31 -13.31 -17.16
C GLU A 277 -23.82 -14.55 -17.90
N ASP A 278 -23.56 -14.42 -19.21
CA ASP A 278 -23.06 -15.49 -20.07
C ASP A 278 -21.67 -15.97 -19.61
N LYS A 279 -20.78 -15.04 -19.25
CA LYS A 279 -19.46 -15.34 -18.72
C LYS A 279 -19.51 -15.92 -17.31
N LEU A 280 -20.42 -15.44 -16.46
CA LEU A 280 -20.65 -16.01 -15.14
C LEU A 280 -21.11 -17.48 -15.25
N LYS A 281 -22.09 -17.76 -16.12
CA LYS A 281 -22.58 -19.13 -16.39
C LYS A 281 -21.45 -20.02 -16.93
N ALA A 282 -20.66 -19.53 -17.88
CA ALA A 282 -19.52 -20.27 -18.43
C ALA A 282 -18.47 -20.61 -17.36
N LYS A 283 -18.11 -19.65 -16.50
CA LYS A 283 -17.12 -19.85 -15.43
C LYS A 283 -17.62 -20.79 -14.33
N ILE A 284 -18.90 -20.71 -13.96
CA ILE A 284 -19.52 -21.67 -13.03
C ILE A 284 -19.47 -23.09 -13.61
N ASN A 285 -19.76 -23.25 -14.91
CA ASN A 285 -19.69 -24.55 -15.58
C ASN A 285 -18.26 -25.10 -15.62
N GLU A 286 -17.27 -24.25 -15.91
CA GLU A 286 -15.85 -24.62 -15.89
C GLU A 286 -15.39 -25.04 -14.47
N MET A 287 -15.78 -24.28 -13.44
CA MET A 287 -15.47 -24.60 -12.05
C MET A 287 -16.09 -25.94 -11.62
N LYS A 288 -17.37 -26.18 -11.97
CA LYS A 288 -18.04 -27.46 -11.72
C LYS A 288 -17.33 -28.62 -12.43
N ALA A 289 -16.94 -28.43 -13.68
CA ALA A 289 -16.20 -29.44 -14.44
C ALA A 289 -14.82 -29.74 -13.82
N LYS A 290 -14.10 -28.71 -13.35
CA LYS A 290 -12.80 -28.86 -12.70
C LYS A 290 -12.93 -29.56 -11.34
N GLN A 291 -13.95 -29.22 -10.56
CA GLN A 291 -14.25 -29.87 -9.28
C GLN A 291 -14.62 -31.33 -9.48
N GLN A 292 -15.48 -31.64 -10.46
CA GLN A 292 -15.82 -33.02 -10.83
C GLN A 292 -14.59 -33.82 -11.25
N ARG A 293 -13.69 -33.26 -12.09
CA ARG A 293 -12.43 -33.93 -12.46
C ARG A 293 -11.53 -34.17 -11.25
N SER A 294 -11.43 -33.22 -10.32
CA SER A 294 -10.64 -33.40 -9.10
C SER A 294 -11.19 -34.50 -8.22
N VAL A 295 -12.51 -34.57 -8.03
CA VAL A 295 -13.17 -35.62 -7.25
C VAL A 295 -12.95 -36.99 -7.90
N MET A 296 -13.16 -37.09 -9.22
CA MET A 296 -12.92 -38.33 -9.96
C MET A 296 -11.46 -38.80 -9.85
N LYS A 297 -10.49 -37.88 -9.90
CA LYS A 297 -9.08 -38.19 -9.71
C LYS A 297 -8.80 -38.72 -8.30
N SER A 298 -9.35 -38.10 -7.26
CA SER A 298 -9.19 -38.56 -5.88
C SER A 298 -9.81 -39.96 -5.65
N ILE A 299 -10.93 -40.27 -6.31
CA ILE A 299 -11.53 -41.61 -6.27
C ILE A 299 -10.61 -42.63 -6.94
N GLN A 300 -10.07 -42.32 -8.12
CA GLN A 300 -9.13 -43.18 -8.84
C GLN A 300 -7.85 -43.43 -8.04
N ASP A 301 -7.28 -42.38 -7.43
CA ASP A 301 -6.08 -42.49 -6.60
C ASP A 301 -6.35 -43.40 -5.38
N TYR A 302 -7.52 -43.27 -4.73
CA TYR A 302 -7.93 -44.14 -3.62
C TYR A 302 -8.12 -45.61 -4.04
N GLU A 303 -8.75 -45.86 -5.19
CA GLU A 303 -8.93 -47.21 -5.72
C GLU A 303 -7.60 -47.87 -6.07
N GLN A 304 -6.65 -47.13 -6.65
CA GLN A 304 -5.30 -47.62 -6.92
C GLN A 304 -4.54 -47.94 -5.63
N MET A 305 -4.63 -47.11 -4.60
CA MET A 305 -4.03 -47.38 -3.28
C MET A 305 -4.62 -48.65 -2.64
N LYS A 306 -5.94 -48.84 -2.74
CA LYS A 306 -6.62 -50.04 -2.22
C LYS A 306 -6.25 -51.31 -2.99
N GLN A 307 -6.05 -51.22 -4.30
CA GLN A 307 -5.58 -52.36 -5.10
C GLN A 307 -4.12 -52.71 -4.78
N ALA A 308 -3.27 -51.70 -4.59
CA ALA A 308 -1.87 -51.89 -4.18
C ALA A 308 -1.70 -52.42 -2.75
N SER A 309 -2.68 -52.21 -1.85
CA SER A 309 -2.65 -52.78 -0.50
C SER A 309 -3.19 -54.21 -0.40
N ASN A 310 -3.85 -54.69 -1.45
CA ASN A 310 -4.45 -56.04 -1.52
C ASN A 310 -3.69 -56.99 -2.46
N ALA A 311 -2.59 -56.51 -3.05
CA ALA A 311 -1.63 -57.30 -3.83
C ALA A 311 -0.37 -57.54 -2.99
#